data_AF-A0AAE9Z9W4-F1
#
_entry.id   AF-A0AAE9Z9W4-F1
#
_cell.length_a   1.000
_cell.length_b   1.000
_cell.length_c   1.000
_cell.angle_alpha   90.00
_cell.angle_beta   90.00
_cell.angle_gamma   90.00
#
_symmetry.space_group_name_H-M   'P 1'
#
loop_
_entity.id
_entity.type
_entity.pdbx_description
1 polymer ?
#
loop_
_entity_poly.entity_id
_entity_poly.type
_entity_poly.pdbx_seq_one_letter_code
_entity_poly.pdbx_strand_id
1 'polypeptide(L)' 'MKLVVRDRKNAMFHKTLSGASIGDVITSMIATTGQAGVNAFEYFNLLQREHEAVTANPLDYLPWNNQNL' A
#
# COMPACT_ATOMS: atom_id res chain seq x y z
N MET A 1 2.18 9.49 -16.04
CA MET A 1 1.75 10.54 -15.08
C MET A 1 2.16 10.14 -13.67
N LYS A 2 2.84 11.02 -12.92
CA LYS A 2 3.49 10.73 -11.62
C LYS A 2 2.43 10.60 -10.51
N LEU A 3 2.37 9.47 -9.78
CA LEU A 3 1.39 9.23 -8.69
C LEU A 3 1.30 10.39 -7.68
N VAL A 4 2.45 10.97 -7.35
CA VAL A 4 2.61 12.17 -6.50
C VAL A 4 1.76 13.38 -6.97
N VAL A 5 1.50 13.52 -8.27
CA VAL A 5 0.66 14.60 -8.82
C VAL A 5 -0.83 14.30 -8.61
N ARG A 6 -1.22 13.01 -8.54
CA ARG A 6 -2.57 12.59 -8.14
C ARG A 6 -2.77 12.75 -6.63
N ASP A 7 -1.80 12.43 -5.80
CA ASP A 7 -1.89 12.65 -4.34
C ASP A 7 -2.10 14.13 -4.01
N ARG A 8 -1.43 15.06 -4.71
CA ARG A 8 -1.69 16.50 -4.54
C ARG A 8 -3.12 16.92 -4.90
N LYS A 9 -3.77 16.26 -5.86
CA LYS A 9 -5.19 16.51 -6.18
C LYS A 9 -6.14 15.81 -5.21
N ASN A 10 -5.75 14.66 -4.65
CA ASN A 10 -6.57 13.89 -3.71
C ASN A 10 -6.48 14.42 -2.27
N ALA A 11 -5.37 15.07 -1.90
CA ALA A 11 -5.15 15.66 -0.58
C ALA A 11 -6.22 16.70 -0.18
N MET A 12 -6.86 17.36 -1.15
CA MET A 12 -7.97 18.30 -0.89
C MET A 12 -9.31 17.61 -0.57
N PHE A 13 -9.40 16.29 -0.64
CA PHE A 13 -10.63 15.52 -0.36
C PHE A 13 -10.64 14.83 1.01
N HIS A 14 -9.57 14.94 1.80
CA HIS A 14 -9.52 14.32 3.12
C HIS A 14 -10.05 15.29 4.19
N LYS A 15 -11.11 14.88 4.88
CA LYS A 15 -11.76 15.64 5.96
C LYS A 15 -10.86 15.88 7.19
N THR A 16 -9.85 15.03 7.38
CA THR A 16 -8.90 15.09 8.51
C THR A 16 -7.48 14.77 8.05
N LEU A 17 -6.49 15.32 8.76
CA LEU A 17 -5.07 15.07 8.51
C LEU A 17 -4.73 13.57 8.60
N SER A 18 -5.29 12.86 9.59
CA SER A 18 -5.12 11.42 9.76
C SER A 18 -5.62 10.63 8.54
N GLY A 19 -6.74 11.05 7.95
CA GLY A 19 -7.27 10.43 6.73
C GLY A 19 -6.37 10.66 5.52
N ALA A 20 -5.76 11.85 5.40
CA ALA A 20 -4.80 12.14 4.34
C ALA A 20 -3.54 11.28 4.47
N SER A 21 -3.01 11.14 5.69
CA SER A 21 -1.84 10.30 5.95
C SER A 21 -2.08 8.83 5.62
N ILE A 22 -3.23 8.28 6.00
CA ILE A 22 -3.58 6.89 5.65
C ILE A 22 -3.71 6.74 4.14
N GLY A 23 -4.36 7.70 3.47
CA GLY A 23 -4.49 7.70 2.00
C GLY A 23 -3.14 7.71 1.30
N ASP A 24 -2.21 8.55 1.75
CA ASP A 24 -0.86 8.66 1.18
C ASP A 24 -0.06 7.35 1.32
N VAL A 25 -0.17 6.67 2.47
CA VAL A 25 0.43 5.35 2.69
C VAL A 25 -0.15 4.31 1.73
N ILE A 26 -1.48 4.28 1.56
CA ILE A 26 -2.14 3.34 0.65
C ILE A 26 -1.74 3.61 -0.80
N THR A 27 -1.73 4.88 -1.24
CA THR A 27 -1.28 5.23 -2.60
C THR A 27 0.16 4.82 -2.84
N SER A 28 1.04 5.09 -1.88
CA SER A 28 2.46 4.71 -1.96
C SER A 28 2.64 3.19 -2.05
N MET A 29 1.83 2.43 -1.31
CA MET A 29 1.90 0.97 -1.35
C MET A 29 1.40 0.42 -2.70
N ILE A 30 0.29 0.95 -3.26
CA ILE A 30 -0.20 0.58 -4.60
C ILE A 30 0.84 0.87 -5.67
N ALA A 31 1.52 2.02 -5.56
CA ALA A 31 2.61 2.36 -6.47
C ALA A 31 3.75 1.32 -6.38
N THR A 32 4.14 0.96 -5.16
CA THR A 32 5.22 0.01 -4.88
C THR A 32 4.90 -1.39 -5.41
N THR A 33 3.68 -1.91 -5.17
CA THR A 33 3.25 -3.22 -5.70
C THR A 33 3.25 -3.22 -7.22
N GLY A 34 2.81 -2.12 -7.85
CA GLY A 34 2.85 -1.96 -9.30
C GLY A 34 4.27 -1.95 -9.87
N GLN A 35 5.24 -1.35 -9.17
CA GLN A 35 6.67 -1.42 -9.55
C GLN A 35 7.26 -2.83 -9.37
N ALA A 36 6.78 -3.57 -8.36
CA ALA A 36 7.19 -4.96 -8.11
C ALA A 36 6.52 -5.98 -9.05
N GLY A 37 5.56 -5.56 -9.90
CA GLY A 37 4.79 -6.46 -10.76
C GLY A 37 3.76 -7.31 -10.01
N VAL A 38 3.41 -6.94 -8.78
CA VAL A 38 2.49 -7.68 -7.92
C VAL A 38 1.11 -7.03 -7.91
N ASN A 39 0.07 -7.87 -7.87
CA ASN A 39 -1.30 -7.41 -7.76
C ASN A 39 -1.56 -6.76 -6.39
N ALA A 40 -1.85 -5.45 -6.38
CA ALA A 40 -2.07 -4.70 -5.15
C ALA A 40 -3.25 -5.25 -4.32
N PHE A 41 -4.31 -5.73 -4.97
CA PHE A 41 -5.50 -6.25 -4.28
C PHE A 41 -5.19 -7.56 -3.55
N GLU A 42 -4.48 -8.47 -4.19
CA GLU A 42 -4.06 -9.73 -3.56
C GLU A 42 -3.08 -9.47 -2.42
N TYR A 43 -2.14 -8.54 -2.63
CA TYR A 43 -1.19 -8.12 -1.61
C TYR A 43 -1.89 -7.58 -0.35
N PHE A 44 -2.85 -6.66 -0.51
CA PHE A 44 -3.59 -6.14 0.66
C PHE A 44 -4.48 -7.20 1.33
N ASN A 45 -5.03 -8.16 0.58
CA ASN A 45 -5.78 -9.26 1.19
C ASN A 45 -4.85 -10.17 2.01
N LEU A 46 -3.66 -10.48 1.49
CA LEU A 46 -2.65 -11.24 2.23
C LEU A 46 -2.30 -10.53 3.56
N LEU A 47 -2.01 -9.22 3.50
CA LEU A 47 -1.66 -8.45 4.70
C LEU A 47 -2.78 -8.44 5.75
N GLN A 48 -4.04 -8.34 5.33
CA GLN A 48 -5.18 -8.36 6.25
C GLN A 48 -5.41 -9.75 6.85
N ARG A 49 -5.28 -10.80 6.03
CA ARG A 49 -5.48 -12.19 6.46
C ARG A 49 -4.41 -12.63 7.46
N GLU A 50 -3.17 -12.20 7.23
CA GLU A 50 -1.99 -12.60 8.01
C GLU A 50 -1.49 -11.49 8.94
N HIS A 51 -2.37 -10.58 9.36
CA HIS A 51 -2.01 -9.36 10.08
C HIS A 51 -1.11 -9.59 11.31
N GLU A 52 -1.32 -10.67 12.07
CA GLU A 52 -0.47 -11.02 13.22
C GLU A 52 0.97 -11.37 12.77
N ALA A 53 1.10 -12.20 11.73
CA ALA A 53 2.40 -12.63 11.20
C ALA A 53 3.13 -11.48 10.49
N VAL A 54 2.40 -10.64 9.78
CA VAL A 54 2.91 -9.39 9.17
C VAL A 54 3.45 -8.46 10.24
N THR A 55 2.73 -8.32 11.36
CA THR A 55 3.17 -7.46 12.47
C THR A 55 4.41 -8.04 13.16
N ALA A 56 4.50 -9.36 13.26
CA ALA A 56 5.67 -10.05 13.82
C ALA A 56 6.92 -9.94 12.93
N ASN A 57 6.77 -10.07 11.60
CA ASN A 57 7.89 -10.09 10.65
C ASN A 57 7.60 -9.25 9.38
N PRO A 58 7.49 -7.92 9.48
CA PRO A 58 7.04 -7.08 8.36
C PRO A 58 7.97 -7.10 7.14
N LEU A 59 9.26 -7.37 7.35
CA LEU A 59 10.24 -7.46 6.29
C LEU A 59 10.02 -8.65 5.36
N ASP A 60 9.36 -9.71 5.83
CA ASP A 60 9.05 -10.89 5.02
C ASP A 60 7.82 -10.67 4.13
N TYR A 61 6.97 -9.71 4.49
CA TYR A 61 5.73 -9.39 3.80
C TYR A 61 5.85 -8.20 2.84
N LEU A 62 7.07 -7.87 2.41
CA LEU A 62 7.27 -6.86 1.38
C LEU A 62 6.70 -7.34 0.03
N PRO A 63 6.24 -6.42 -0.84
CA PRO A 63 5.53 -6.81 -2.05
C PRO A 63 6.39 -7.59 -3.05
N TRP A 64 7.72 -7.56 -2.94
CA TRP A 64 8.63 -8.35 -3.78
C TRP A 64 9.04 -9.71 -3.17
N ASN A 65 8.70 -9.99 -1.91
CA ASN A 65 9.01 -11.28 -1.29
C ASN A 65 7.96 -12.35 -1.59
N ASN A 66 6.73 -11.92 -1.86
CA ASN A 66 5.60 -12.80 -2.15
C ASN A 66 5.51 -13.06 -3.65
N GLN A 67 6.47 -13.80 -4.20
CA GLN A 67 6.47 -14.25 -5.62
C GLN A 67 5.72 -15.58 -5.85
N ASN A 68 5.07 -16.13 -4.81
CA ASN A 68 4.36 -17.42 -4.87
C ASN A 68 2.86 -17.29 -4.54
N LEU A 69 2.15 -16.35 -5.18
CA LEU A 69 0.69 -16.35 -5.24
C LEU A 69 0.24 -16.77 -6.65
#